data_AF-A0A3C2E3W7-F1
#
_entry.id   AF-A0A3C2E3W7-F1
#
_cell.length_a   1.000
_cell.length_b   1.000
_cell.length_c   1.000
_cell.angle_alpha   90.00
_cell.angle_beta   90.00
_cell.angle_gamma   90.00
#
_symmetry.space_group_name_H-M   'P 1'
#
loop_
_entity.id
_entity.type
_entity.pdbx_description
1 polymer ?
#
loop_
_entity_poly.entity_id
_entity_poly.type
_entity_poly.pdbx_seq_one_letter_code
_entity_poly.pdbx_strand_id
1 'polypeptide(L)'
;TAYHEAGHAIVSLNVPESDPVHKATIIPRGRALGMVMRLPEADKLSENFTQMTSHLAIAMGGRVAEELKFGKDKITSGASSDIQMATRIARAMITQWGFSDKLGTIDYSDGGGQNVFL
;
A
#
# COMPACT_ATOMS: atom_id res chain seq x y z
N THR A 1 -17.06 1.26 5.51
CA THR A 1 -16.64 2.15 4.41
C THR A 1 -16.19 3.52 4.86
N ALA A 2 -17.02 4.41 5.41
CA ALA A 2 -16.57 5.79 5.71
C ALA A 2 -15.33 5.86 6.63
N TYR A 3 -15.30 5.10 7.72
CA TYR A 3 -14.12 5.00 8.59
C TYR A 3 -12.91 4.37 7.89
N HIS A 4 -13.13 3.43 6.98
CA HIS A 4 -12.09 2.79 6.21
C HIS A 4 -11.40 3.78 5.27
N GLU A 5 -12.19 4.51 4.46
CA GLU A 5 -11.65 5.54 3.57
C GLU A 5 -11.02 6.70 4.36
N ALA A 6 -11.62 7.09 5.49
CA ALA A 6 -11.02 8.08 6.38
C ALA A 6 -9.67 7.62 6.93
N GLY A 7 -9.51 6.33 7.24
CA GLY A 7 -8.24 5.74 7.65
C GLY A 7 -7.15 5.91 6.60
N HIS A 8 -7.43 5.55 5.35
CA HIS A 8 -6.49 5.78 4.24
C HIS A 8 -6.16 7.26 4.07
N ALA A 9 -7.17 8.14 4.09
CA ALA A 9 -6.99 9.57 3.87
C ALA A 9 -6.12 10.21 4.97
N ILE A 10 -6.45 9.95 6.23
CA ILE A 10 -5.70 10.51 7.38
C ILE A 10 -4.26 10.03 7.35
N VAL A 11 -4.01 8.74 7.15
CA VAL A 11 -2.63 8.23 7.08
C VAL A 11 -1.89 8.85 5.90
N SER A 12 -2.53 8.98 4.73
CA SER A 12 -1.90 9.60 3.55
C SER A 12 -1.46 11.04 3.77
N LEU A 13 -2.20 11.79 4.60
CA LEU A 13 -1.89 13.18 4.92
C LEU A 13 -0.79 13.35 5.98
N ASN A 14 -0.44 12.27 6.71
CA ASN A 14 0.46 12.34 7.86
C ASN A 14 1.75 11.52 7.71
N VAL A 15 1.85 10.66 6.70
CA VAL A 15 3.10 9.94 6.41
C VAL A 15 4.17 10.89 5.86
N PRO A 16 5.47 10.57 6.04
CA PRO A 16 6.56 11.46 5.62
C PRO A 16 6.58 11.75 4.12
N GLU A 17 6.28 10.76 3.28
CA GLU A 17 6.25 10.91 1.83
C GLU A 17 5.04 10.21 1.22
N SER A 18 4.12 10.98 0.64
CA SER A 18 3.00 10.45 -0.15
C SER A 18 2.63 11.45 -1.23
N ASP A 19 2.11 10.94 -2.35
CA ASP A 19 1.40 11.77 -3.31
C ASP A 19 0.20 12.46 -2.65
N PRO A 20 -0.14 13.71 -3.04
CA PRO A 20 -1.29 14.44 -2.53
C PRO A 20 -2.60 13.68 -2.71
N VAL A 21 -3.46 13.73 -1.69
CA VAL A 21 -4.83 13.22 -1.79
C VAL A 21 -5.63 14.13 -2.72
N HIS A 22 -6.02 13.59 -3.87
CA HIS A 22 -6.83 14.31 -4.86
C HIS A 22 -8.33 14.14 -4.59
N LYS A 23 -8.75 12.97 -4.13
CA LYS A 23 -10.17 12.67 -3.91
C LYS A 23 -10.34 11.58 -2.85
N ALA A 24 -11.29 11.77 -1.94
CA ALA A 24 -11.77 10.74 -1.04
C ALA A 24 -13.30 10.61 -1.18
N THR A 25 -13.82 9.39 -1.34
CA THR A 25 -15.25 9.14 -1.56
C THR A 25 -15.70 7.84 -0.94
N ILE A 26 -16.93 7.85 -0.41
CA ILE A 26 -17.64 6.66 0.07
C ILE A 26 -18.73 6.19 -0.91
N ILE A 27 -18.82 6.87 -2.06
CA ILE A 27 -19.76 6.51 -3.12
C ILE A 27 -19.16 5.31 -3.89
N PRO A 28 -19.87 4.17 -3.96
CA PRO A 28 -19.40 2.99 -4.67
C PRO A 28 -19.12 3.29 -6.16
N ARG A 29 -18.02 2.75 -6.69
CA ARG A 29 -17.71 2.77 -8.11
C ARG A 29 -17.10 1.45 -8.55
N GLY A 30 -17.76 0.78 -9.50
CA GLY A 30 -17.35 -0.54 -9.97
C GLY A 30 -17.36 -1.55 -8.82
N ARG A 31 -16.20 -2.18 -8.56
CA ARG A 31 -16.03 -3.16 -7.46
C ARG A 31 -15.61 -2.54 -6.13
N ALA A 32 -15.32 -1.24 -6.09
CA ALA A 32 -14.90 -0.55 -4.87
C ALA A 32 -16.11 0.14 -4.20
N LEU A 33 -16.24 -0.01 -2.88
CA LEU A 33 -17.32 0.61 -2.10
C LEU A 33 -16.99 2.04 -1.64
N GLY A 34 -15.75 2.45 -1.82
CA GLY A 34 -15.18 3.77 -1.55
C GLY A 34 -13.75 3.79 -2.11
N MET A 35 -13.11 4.96 -2.14
CA MET A 35 -11.69 5.06 -2.47
C MET A 35 -11.08 6.38 -1.98
N VAL A 36 -9.78 6.32 -1.70
CA VAL A 36 -8.89 7.48 -1.59
C VAL A 36 -7.92 7.48 -2.78
N MET A 37 -8.05 8.48 -3.63
CA MET A 37 -7.21 8.70 -4.80
C MET A 37 -6.08 9.67 -4.47
N ARG A 38 -4.85 9.25 -4.76
CA ARG A 38 -3.65 10.08 -4.71
C ARG A 38 -3.14 10.29 -6.12
N LEU A 39 -2.67 11.49 -6.43
CA LEU A 39 -2.13 11.82 -7.75
C LEU A 39 -0.69 12.34 -7.62
N PRO A 40 0.26 11.77 -8.37
CA PRO A 40 1.62 12.29 -8.38
C PRO A 40 1.68 13.66 -9.04
N GLU A 41 2.51 14.56 -8.50
CA GLU A 41 2.72 15.91 -9.04
C GLU A 41 3.69 15.92 -10.23
N ALA A 42 4.50 14.88 -10.36
CA ALA A 42 5.47 14.70 -11.43
C ALA A 42 5.59 13.21 -11.77
N ASP A 43 6.10 12.92 -12.97
CA ASP A 43 6.41 11.55 -13.37
C ASP A 43 7.48 10.96 -12.46
N LYS A 44 7.18 9.79 -11.88
CA LYS A 44 8.10 9.04 -11.01
C LYS A 44 8.57 7.79 -11.73
N LEU A 45 9.89 7.61 -11.82
CA LEU A 45 10.53 6.42 -12.38
C LEU A 45 10.92 5.39 -11.31
N SER A 46 11.13 5.84 -10.07
CA SER A 46 11.52 4.99 -8.95
C SER A 46 10.93 5.52 -7.64
N GLU A 47 10.83 4.63 -6.64
CA GLU A 47 10.43 4.97 -5.28
C GLU A 47 11.59 4.74 -4.30
N ASN A 48 11.68 5.57 -3.27
CA ASN A 48 12.64 5.39 -2.18
C ASN A 48 12.02 4.59 -1.01
N PHE A 49 12.84 4.20 -0.03
CA PHE A 49 12.37 3.45 1.15
C PHE A 49 11.26 4.16 1.93
N THR A 50 11.38 5.48 2.12
CA THR A 50 10.40 6.29 2.85
C THR A 50 9.04 6.30 2.14
N GLN A 51 9.01 6.38 0.82
CA GLN A 51 7.79 6.31 0.01
C GLN A 51 7.14 4.94 0.12
N MET A 52 7.93 3.87 -0.03
CA MET A 52 7.40 2.52 0.05
C MET A 52 6.85 2.20 1.44
N THR A 53 7.55 2.58 2.52
CA THR A 53 7.05 2.42 3.89
C THR A 53 5.80 3.26 4.15
N SER A 54 5.73 4.47 3.58
CA SER A 54 4.52 5.30 3.61
C SER A 54 3.35 4.63 2.86
N HIS A 55 3.62 3.99 1.72
CA HIS A 55 2.63 3.21 0.97
C HIS A 55 2.10 2.01 1.77
N LEU A 56 2.97 1.30 2.49
CA LEU A 56 2.57 0.23 3.40
C LEU A 56 1.66 0.74 4.52
N ALA A 57 2.02 1.87 5.15
CA ALA A 57 1.21 2.47 6.20
C ALA A 57 -0.18 2.89 5.68
N ILE A 58 -0.23 3.57 4.53
CA ILE A 58 -1.49 4.00 3.91
C ILE A 58 -2.37 2.79 3.59
N ALA A 59 -1.82 1.74 2.97
CA ALA A 59 -2.58 0.55 2.62
C ALA A 59 -3.23 -0.11 3.85
N MET A 60 -2.58 -0.07 5.01
CA MET A 60 -3.15 -0.64 6.24
C MET A 60 -4.09 0.32 6.99
N GLY A 61 -4.10 1.60 6.64
CA GLY A 61 -4.85 2.65 7.33
C GLY A 61 -6.36 2.37 7.44
N GLY A 62 -6.98 1.88 6.37
CA GLY A 62 -8.41 1.56 6.37
C GLY A 62 -8.78 0.44 7.34
N ARG A 63 -7.98 -0.64 7.38
CA ARG A 63 -8.20 -1.75 8.32
C ARG A 63 -8.00 -1.33 9.76
N VAL A 64 -6.94 -0.57 10.05
CA VAL A 64 -6.67 -0.07 11.41
C VAL A 64 -7.78 0.86 11.88
N ALA A 65 -8.29 1.72 11.01
CA ALA A 65 -9.42 2.59 11.35
C ALA A 65 -10.70 1.81 11.67
N GLU A 66 -10.98 0.72 10.96
CA GLU A 66 -12.09 -0.19 11.30
C GLU A 66 -11.89 -0.83 12.67
N GLU A 67 -10.70 -1.35 12.96
CA GLU A 67 -10.39 -2.00 14.23
C GLU A 67 -10.52 -1.03 15.41
N LEU A 68 -9.97 0.18 15.29
CA LEU A 68 -10.05 1.21 16.33
C LEU A 68 -11.49 1.66 16.59
N LYS A 69 -12.33 1.73 15.54
CA LYS A 69 -13.71 2.22 15.70
C LYS A 69 -14.69 1.15 16.13
N PHE A 70 -14.59 -0.05 15.56
CA PHE A 70 -15.61 -1.10 15.70
C PHE A 70 -15.13 -2.29 16.54
N GLY A 71 -13.85 -2.34 16.88
CA GLY A 71 -13.24 -3.46 17.60
C GLY A 71 -12.82 -4.60 16.68
N LYS A 72 -11.90 -5.43 17.18
CA LYS A 72 -11.25 -6.51 16.42
C LYS A 72 -12.22 -7.54 15.84
N ASP A 73 -13.30 -7.84 16.57
CA ASP A 73 -14.30 -8.82 16.16
C ASP A 73 -15.24 -8.32 15.04
N LYS A 74 -15.16 -7.03 14.69
CA LYS A 74 -16.02 -6.38 13.69
C LYS A 74 -15.27 -5.92 12.45
N ILE A 75 -13.99 -6.24 12.33
CA ILE A 75 -13.22 -5.91 11.13
C ILE A 75 -13.72 -6.76 9.96
N THR A 76 -13.90 -6.13 8.80
CA THR A 76 -14.49 -6.78 7.63
C THR A 76 -13.43 -7.38 6.69
N SER A 77 -13.88 -8.14 5.68
CA SER A 77 -13.05 -8.61 4.56
C SER A 77 -12.77 -7.53 3.50
N GLY A 78 -13.30 -6.30 3.70
CA GLY A 78 -13.17 -5.19 2.76
C GLY A 78 -11.72 -4.76 2.49
N ALA A 79 -10.83 -4.91 3.48
CA ALA A 79 -9.41 -4.56 3.38
C ALA A 79 -8.55 -5.57 2.59
N SER A 80 -9.15 -6.58 1.96
CA SER A 80 -8.40 -7.68 1.34
C SER A 80 -7.48 -7.22 0.21
N SER A 81 -7.90 -6.26 -0.63
CA SER A 81 -7.07 -5.69 -1.68
C SER A 81 -5.86 -4.93 -1.13
N ASP A 82 -6.05 -4.21 -0.02
CA ASP A 82 -5.00 -3.37 0.55
C ASP A 82 -3.94 -4.22 1.22
N ILE A 83 -4.36 -5.30 1.91
CA ILE A 83 -3.45 -6.30 2.47
C ILE A 83 -2.64 -6.98 1.36
N GLN A 84 -3.27 -7.35 0.24
CA GLN A 84 -2.56 -7.94 -0.89
C GLN A 84 -1.53 -6.97 -1.48
N MET A 85 -1.89 -5.69 -1.64
CA MET A 85 -0.98 -4.66 -2.12
C MET A 85 0.19 -4.44 -1.16
N ALA A 86 -0.09 -4.27 0.13
CA ALA A 86 0.93 -4.10 1.16
C ALA A 86 1.89 -5.30 1.21
N THR A 87 1.34 -6.52 1.14
CA THR A 87 2.15 -7.74 1.11
C THR A 87 3.06 -7.79 -0.11
N ARG A 88 2.56 -7.40 -1.28
CA ARG A 88 3.35 -7.37 -2.52
C ARG A 88 4.51 -6.39 -2.43
N ILE A 89 4.23 -5.17 -1.96
CA ILE A 89 5.25 -4.12 -1.80
C ILE A 89 6.30 -4.58 -0.78
N ALA A 90 5.87 -5.01 0.42
CA ALA A 90 6.79 -5.45 1.47
C ALA A 90 7.66 -6.63 1.02
N ARG A 91 7.09 -7.58 0.27
CA ARG A 91 7.86 -8.68 -0.32
C ARG A 91 8.89 -8.16 -1.31
N ALA A 92 8.50 -7.32 -2.27
CA ALA A 92 9.44 -6.76 -3.25
C ALA A 92 10.55 -5.92 -2.58
N MET A 93 10.22 -5.14 -1.55
CA MET A 93 11.20 -4.40 -0.75
C MET A 93 12.28 -5.32 -0.19
N ILE A 94 11.88 -6.46 0.37
CA ILE A 94 12.78 -7.40 1.03
C ILE A 94 13.53 -8.27 0.03
N THR A 95 12.84 -8.77 -1.01
CA THR A 95 13.37 -9.82 -1.89
C THR A 95 13.95 -9.31 -3.20
N GLN A 96 13.56 -8.12 -3.68
CA GLN A 96 13.97 -7.62 -5.00
C GLN A 96 14.77 -6.32 -4.89
N TRP A 97 14.40 -5.44 -3.97
CA TRP A 97 14.97 -4.07 -3.90
C TRP A 97 16.02 -3.90 -2.81
N GLY A 98 16.36 -4.96 -2.07
CA GLY A 98 17.48 -4.96 -1.14
C GLY A 98 17.27 -4.11 0.12
N PHE A 99 16.02 -3.86 0.55
CA PHE A 99 15.72 -3.07 1.76
C PHE A 99 15.73 -3.90 3.06
N SER A 100 16.42 -5.04 3.07
CA SER A 100 16.55 -5.88 4.26
C SER A 100 18.02 -6.04 4.61
N ASP A 101 18.47 -5.42 5.71
CA ASP A 101 19.86 -5.54 6.17
C ASP A 101 20.29 -6.99 6.45
N LYS A 102 19.32 -7.85 6.79
CA LYS A 102 19.56 -9.27 7.07
C LYS A 102 19.81 -10.09 5.81
N LEU A 103 19.20 -9.70 4.69
CA LEU A 103 19.36 -10.38 3.40
C LEU A 103 20.38 -9.66 2.50
N GLY A 104 20.65 -8.38 2.77
CA GLY A 104 21.50 -7.54 1.94
C GLY A 104 20.85 -7.16 0.60
N THR A 105 21.66 -6.60 -0.29
CA THR A 105 21.25 -6.12 -1.61
C THR A 105 21.39 -7.22 -2.67
N ILE A 106 20.64 -8.30 -2.49
CA ILE A 106 20.60 -9.44 -3.42
C ILE A 106 19.15 -9.61 -3.92
N ASP A 107 19.01 -9.91 -5.20
CA ASP A 107 17.71 -10.26 -5.79
C ASP A 107 17.42 -11.75 -5.53
N TYR A 108 16.39 -11.98 -4.73
CA TYR A 108 15.82 -13.27 -4.35
C TYR A 108 14.51 -13.56 -5.07
N SER A 109 14.12 -12.76 -6.07
CA SER A 109 13.03 -13.18 -6.93
C SER A 109 13.45 -14.47 -7.65
N ASP A 110 12.64 -15.52 -7.48
CA ASP A 110 12.79 -16.71 -8.29
C ASP A 110 12.68 -16.27 -9.74
N GLY A 111 13.81 -16.31 -10.45
CA GLY A 111 13.86 -16.16 -11.88
C GLY A 111 13.01 -17.26 -12.50
N GLY A 112 11.71 -17.01 -12.62
CA GLY A 112 10.79 -17.83 -13.40
C GLY A 112 11.35 -17.86 -14.82
N GLY A 113 12.00 -18.98 -15.13
CA GLY A 113 12.89 -19.15 -16.28
C GLY A 113 12.44 -18.44 -17.55
N GLN A 114 13.23 -17.46 -17.97
CA GLN A 114 13.63 -17.36 -19.36
C GLN A 114 15.15 -17.19 -19.35
N ASN A 115 15.86 -18.31 -19.52
CA ASN A 115 17.15 -18.24 -20.15
C ASN A 115 16.94 -17.60 -21.52
N VAL A 116 17.13 -16.29 -21.62
CA VAL A 116 17.39 -15.65 -22.90
C VAL A 116 18.82 -16.05 -23.24
N PHE A 117 18.97 -17.25 -23.82
CA PHE A 117 20.19 -17.58 -24.53
C PHE A 117 20.27 -16.65 -25.73
N LEU A 118 21.33 -15.82 -25.73
CA LEU A 118 21.81 -15.06 -26.87
C LEU A 118 22.17 -15.98 -28.04
#